data_AF-A0A1H5WEX8-F1
#
_entry.id   AF-A0A1H5WEX8-F1
#
_cell.length_a   1.000
_cell.length_b   1.000
_cell.length_c   1.000
_cell.angle_alpha   90.00
_cell.angle_beta   90.00
_cell.angle_gamma   90.00
#
_symmetry.space_group_name_H-M   'P 1'
#
loop_
_entity.id
_entity.type
_entity.pdbx_description
1 polymer ?
#
loop_
_entity_poly.entity_id
_entity_poly.type
_entity_poly.pdbx_seq_one_letter_code
_entity_poly.pdbx_strand_id
1 'polypeptide(L)'
;MAFTLEDVRSRTYKARDAWWTVLLVDPLASRLVKFTANRTGVTPNQLTTGALFLGLGAAACFATAETTWLLVGALLYHFSFVLDCMDGKVARLKGTGSVFGAWLDYIFDRVRVLACAIALMGGQYAATGNVAFVWTALAVVFLDMLRYLDALEIYKVRSQMRSRLVKTQQRVAELELATRTVPDEVDSMLESATGKVVEESVQPHVLMQQGFNQRFPWYARVRNGLMRGRIRPHLISGIEFQMAVFIVAPLLAVLTSHAIIWTTALAGAGLLFFELVIIYKFYLSSRDFARISTELEAKITEYEALLPPEPEQAEQPIRPAVGHTA
;
A
#
# COMPACT_ATOMS: atom_id res chain seq x y z
N MET A 1 27.49 -14.31 10.52
CA MET A 1 27.15 -14.73 9.14
C MET A 1 27.27 -13.53 8.22
N ALA A 2 28.00 -13.63 7.11
CA ALA A 2 28.04 -12.59 6.09
C ALA A 2 26.92 -12.85 5.07
N PHE A 3 26.07 -11.85 4.82
CA PHE A 3 25.00 -11.91 3.83
C PHE A 3 25.56 -11.83 2.41
N THR A 4 25.12 -12.72 1.52
CA THR A 4 25.43 -12.64 0.09
C THR A 4 24.51 -11.65 -0.64
N LEU A 5 24.83 -11.29 -1.88
CA LEU A 5 23.89 -10.47 -2.69
C LEU A 5 22.60 -11.24 -2.99
N GLU A 6 22.67 -12.56 -3.08
CA GLU A 6 21.52 -13.42 -3.33
C GLU A 6 20.59 -13.50 -2.12
N ASP A 7 21.15 -13.54 -0.90
CA ASP A 7 20.38 -13.40 0.34
C ASP A 7 19.66 -12.05 0.42
N VAL A 8 20.35 -10.96 0.06
CA VAL A 8 19.74 -9.63 0.04
C VAL A 8 18.60 -9.59 -0.96
N ARG A 9 18.78 -10.11 -2.17
CA ARG A 9 17.73 -10.11 -3.20
C ARG A 9 16.53 -10.96 -2.79
N SER A 10 16.75 -12.22 -2.39
CA SER A 10 15.67 -13.15 -2.05
C SER A 10 14.84 -12.69 -0.85
N ARG A 11 15.47 -12.08 0.17
CA ARG A 11 14.79 -11.71 1.42
C ARG A 11 14.26 -10.29 1.46
N THR A 12 14.83 -9.36 0.68
CA THR A 12 14.50 -7.92 0.81
C THR A 12 13.69 -7.36 -0.35
N TYR A 13 13.72 -8.01 -1.52
CA TYR A 13 13.00 -7.54 -2.69
C TYR A 13 11.50 -7.82 -2.56
N LYS A 14 10.69 -6.79 -2.78
CA LYS A 14 9.24 -6.92 -2.82
C LYS A 14 8.83 -7.67 -4.09
N ALA A 15 7.72 -8.40 -4.02
CA ALA A 15 7.13 -9.09 -5.17
C ALA A 15 6.71 -8.14 -6.30
N ARG A 16 6.33 -6.91 -5.93
CA ARG A 16 5.98 -5.82 -6.85
C ARG A 16 6.41 -4.48 -6.26
N ASP A 17 6.97 -3.62 -7.10
CA ASP A 17 7.36 -2.26 -6.73
C ASP A 17 7.26 -1.28 -7.93
N ALA A 18 7.53 0.00 -7.67
CA ALA A 18 7.68 1.04 -8.69
C ALA A 18 8.73 0.64 -9.71
N TRP A 19 8.51 0.92 -11.00
CA TRP A 19 9.55 0.63 -11.99
C TRP A 19 10.80 1.47 -11.74
N TRP A 20 10.65 2.70 -11.22
CA TRP A 20 11.78 3.52 -10.81
C TRP A 20 12.62 2.82 -9.74
N THR A 21 11.98 2.28 -8.71
CA THR A 21 12.66 1.55 -7.64
C THR A 21 13.32 0.29 -8.18
N VAL A 22 12.62 -0.49 -9.01
CA VAL A 22 13.14 -1.76 -9.56
C VAL A 22 14.36 -1.54 -10.45
N LEU A 23 14.33 -0.52 -11.32
CA LEU A 23 15.34 -0.33 -12.36
C LEU A 23 16.51 0.53 -11.89
N LEU A 24 16.25 1.59 -11.11
CA LEU A 24 17.27 2.59 -10.76
C LEU A 24 17.76 2.44 -9.32
N VAL A 25 16.89 2.06 -8.38
CA VAL A 25 17.23 2.04 -6.95
C VAL A 25 17.70 0.69 -6.48
N ASP A 26 16.97 -0.38 -6.79
CA ASP A 26 17.24 -1.75 -6.32
C ASP A 26 18.64 -2.27 -6.65
N PRO A 27 19.21 -2.02 -7.86
CA PRO A 27 20.57 -2.43 -8.18
C PRO A 27 21.61 -1.73 -7.31
N LEU A 28 21.39 -0.45 -6.97
CA LEU A 28 22.29 0.32 -6.12
C LEU A 28 22.09 -0.05 -4.65
N ALA A 29 20.85 0.02 -4.16
CA ALA A 29 20.47 -0.26 -2.79
C ALA A 29 20.88 -1.67 -2.35
N SER A 30 20.73 -2.70 -3.19
CA SER A 30 21.12 -4.07 -2.82
C SER A 30 22.62 -4.21 -2.54
N ARG A 31 23.48 -3.53 -3.30
CA ARG A 31 24.93 -3.52 -3.09
C ARG A 31 25.28 -2.77 -1.80
N LEU A 32 24.64 -1.63 -1.59
CA LEU A 32 24.84 -0.83 -0.38
C LEU A 32 24.33 -1.57 0.87
N VAL A 33 23.17 -2.22 0.81
CA VAL A 33 22.61 -3.04 1.90
C VAL A 33 23.55 -4.20 2.25
N LYS A 34 24.12 -4.88 1.25
CA LYS A 34 25.12 -5.92 1.53
C LYS A 34 26.32 -5.34 2.28
N PHE A 35 26.82 -4.19 1.85
CA PHE A 35 27.96 -3.54 2.50
C PHE A 35 27.60 -3.13 3.94
N THR A 36 26.51 -2.39 4.13
CA THR A 36 26.09 -1.91 5.45
C THR A 36 25.73 -3.06 6.38
N ALA A 37 25.01 -4.08 5.92
CA ALA A 37 24.62 -5.20 6.75
C ALA A 37 25.81 -6.05 7.23
N ASN A 38 26.87 -6.16 6.42
CA ASN A 38 28.03 -7.00 6.74
C ASN A 38 29.18 -6.25 7.41
N ARG A 39 29.36 -4.97 7.09
CA ARG A 39 30.53 -4.18 7.52
C ARG A 39 30.21 -3.13 8.57
N THR A 40 28.93 -2.87 8.86
CA THR A 40 28.54 -1.78 9.76
C THR A 40 27.46 -2.21 10.76
N GLY A 41 27.50 -1.60 11.94
CA GLY A 41 26.45 -1.70 12.98
C GLY A 41 25.27 -0.75 12.75
N VAL A 42 25.16 -0.12 11.58
CA VAL A 42 24.15 0.92 11.31
C VAL A 42 22.74 0.32 11.44
N THR A 43 21.89 1.04 12.17
CA THR A 43 20.49 0.66 12.40
C THR A 43 19.58 1.20 11.29
N PRO A 44 18.40 0.58 11.06
CA PRO A 44 17.42 1.11 10.10
C PRO A 44 17.06 2.58 10.37
N ASN A 45 16.81 2.94 11.63
CA ASN A 45 16.45 4.32 12.00
C ASN A 45 17.57 5.33 11.71
N GLN A 46 18.85 4.94 11.80
CA GLN A 46 19.96 5.80 11.41
C GLN A 46 19.99 6.04 9.90
N LEU A 47 19.64 5.03 9.09
CA LEU A 47 19.49 5.19 7.64
C LEU A 47 18.33 6.11 7.29
N THR A 48 17.17 5.95 7.95
CA THR A 48 16.00 6.83 7.79
C THR A 48 16.34 8.29 8.12
N THR A 49 17.02 8.53 9.25
CA THR A 49 17.47 9.88 9.63
C THR A 49 18.49 10.43 8.64
N GLY A 50 19.43 9.62 8.17
CA GLY A 50 20.39 10.02 7.13
C GLY A 50 19.69 10.38 5.82
N ALA A 51 18.66 9.63 5.43
CA ALA A 51 17.83 9.93 4.28
C ALA A 51 17.15 11.29 4.43
N LEU A 52 16.59 11.61 5.61
CA LEU A 52 15.99 12.92 5.87
C LEU A 52 17.00 14.05 5.70
N PHE A 53 18.19 13.95 6.29
CA PHE A 53 19.22 15.01 6.18
C PHE A 53 19.68 15.22 4.74
N LEU A 54 19.87 14.15 3.95
CA LEU A 54 20.14 14.30 2.52
C LEU A 54 18.98 14.96 1.78
N GLY A 55 17.74 14.65 2.15
CA GLY A 55 16.54 15.27 1.58
C GLY A 55 16.45 16.76 1.91
N LEU A 56 16.76 17.17 3.14
CA LEU A 56 16.83 18.59 3.52
C LEU A 56 18.00 19.31 2.83
N GLY A 57 19.13 18.62 2.63
CA GLY A 57 20.23 19.13 1.81
C GLY A 57 19.82 19.36 0.36
N ALA A 58 19.03 18.45 -0.22
CA ALA A 58 18.44 18.63 -1.55
C ALA A 58 17.51 19.84 -1.59
N ALA A 59 16.64 20.00 -0.59
CA ALA A 59 15.76 21.17 -0.46
C ALA A 59 16.57 22.48 -0.39
N ALA A 60 17.65 22.53 0.40
CA ALA A 60 18.52 23.70 0.47
C ALA A 60 19.12 24.05 -0.90
N CYS A 61 19.56 23.05 -1.67
CA CYS A 61 20.07 23.27 -3.03
C CYS A 61 18.96 23.79 -3.95
N PHE A 62 17.76 23.21 -3.90
CA PHE A 62 16.63 23.64 -4.70
C PHE A 62 16.18 25.08 -4.43
N ALA A 63 16.30 25.54 -3.19
CA ALA A 63 15.94 26.91 -2.80
C ALA A 63 16.79 27.99 -3.49
N THR A 64 18.03 27.66 -3.90
CA THR A 64 18.91 28.62 -4.59
C THR A 64 18.47 28.94 -6.01
N ALA A 65 17.66 28.06 -6.63
CA ALA A 65 17.15 28.18 -7.99
C ALA A 65 18.18 28.21 -9.14
N GLU A 66 19.48 28.09 -8.85
CA GLU A 66 20.51 28.03 -9.88
C GLU A 66 20.63 26.63 -10.51
N THR A 67 20.95 26.58 -11.80
CA THR A 67 21.02 25.33 -12.57
C THR A 67 21.93 24.28 -11.92
N THR A 68 23.13 24.67 -11.48
CA THR A 68 24.08 23.74 -10.83
C THR A 68 23.50 23.14 -9.56
N TRP A 69 22.89 23.96 -8.71
CA TRP A 69 22.29 23.52 -7.45
C TRP A 69 21.00 22.73 -7.66
N LEU A 70 20.23 22.99 -8.73
CA LEU A 70 19.11 22.13 -9.13
C LEU A 70 19.58 20.71 -9.46
N LEU A 71 20.71 20.56 -10.17
CA LEU A 71 21.28 19.26 -10.51
C LEU A 71 21.83 18.55 -9.26
N VAL A 72 22.55 19.26 -8.40
CA VAL A 72 23.07 18.72 -7.13
C VAL A 72 21.90 18.32 -6.22
N GLY A 73 20.85 19.13 -6.13
CA GLY A 73 19.64 18.84 -5.38
C GLY A 73 18.95 17.57 -5.88
N ALA A 74 18.79 17.42 -7.20
CA ALA A 74 18.21 16.21 -7.80
C ALA A 74 19.03 14.95 -7.47
N LEU A 75 20.35 15.06 -7.51
CA LEU A 75 21.25 13.97 -7.15
C LEU A 75 21.15 13.61 -5.65
N LEU A 76 21.17 14.61 -4.76
CA LEU A 76 21.00 14.43 -3.32
C LEU A 76 19.64 13.81 -2.98
N TYR A 77 18.58 14.25 -3.65
CA TYR A 77 17.24 13.68 -3.49
C TYR A 77 17.20 12.21 -3.92
N HIS A 78 17.86 11.87 -5.04
CA HIS A 78 17.98 10.48 -5.47
C HIS A 78 18.71 9.62 -4.43
N PHE A 79 19.83 10.10 -3.89
CA PHE A 79 20.56 9.37 -2.83
C PHE A 79 19.77 9.26 -1.53
N SER A 80 19.03 10.32 -1.14
CA SER A 80 18.09 10.29 -0.02
C SER A 80 17.07 9.15 -0.20
N PHE A 81 16.45 9.07 -1.38
CA PHE A 81 15.48 8.01 -1.69
C PHE A 81 16.11 6.60 -1.73
N VAL A 82 17.37 6.49 -2.14
CA VAL A 82 18.12 5.22 -2.07
C VAL A 82 18.30 4.80 -0.61
N LEU A 83 18.71 5.70 0.29
CA LEU A 83 18.86 5.39 1.72
C LEU A 83 17.55 5.01 2.39
N ASP A 84 16.47 5.71 2.06
CA ASP A 84 15.08 5.38 2.44
C ASP A 84 14.73 3.95 2.05
N CYS A 85 14.99 3.59 0.79
CA CYS A 85 14.78 2.22 0.32
C CYS A 85 15.71 1.19 0.98
N MET A 86 16.85 1.60 1.54
CA MET A 86 17.79 0.71 2.22
C MET A 86 17.32 0.38 3.64
N ASP A 87 16.69 1.31 4.38
CA ASP A 87 16.32 1.07 5.77
C ASP A 87 15.38 -0.14 5.92
N GLY A 88 14.37 -0.25 5.06
CA GLY A 88 13.39 -1.32 5.08
C GLY A 88 13.98 -2.62 4.57
N LYS A 89 14.96 -2.55 3.65
CA LYS A 89 15.72 -3.73 3.20
C LYS A 89 16.60 -4.26 4.33
N VAL A 90 17.30 -3.39 5.07
CA VAL A 90 18.11 -3.77 6.24
C VAL A 90 17.22 -4.32 7.35
N ALA A 91 16.10 -3.68 7.64
CA ALA A 91 15.15 -4.14 8.66
C ALA A 91 14.61 -5.54 8.36
N ARG A 92 14.23 -5.82 7.10
CA ARG A 92 13.81 -7.16 6.65
C ARG A 92 14.94 -8.19 6.72
N LEU A 93 16.15 -7.80 6.32
CA LEU A 93 17.30 -8.71 6.29
C LEU A 93 17.78 -9.13 7.68
N LYS A 94 17.85 -8.17 8.62
CA LYS A 94 18.33 -8.40 9.99
C LYS A 94 17.21 -8.81 10.96
N GLY A 95 15.94 -8.71 10.56
CA GLY A 95 14.80 -8.95 11.45
C GLY A 95 14.62 -7.89 12.55
N THR A 96 15.26 -6.72 12.39
CA THR A 96 15.25 -5.62 13.39
C THR A 96 14.22 -4.54 13.05
N GLY A 97 13.15 -4.88 12.33
CA GLY A 97 12.07 -3.94 12.03
C GLY A 97 11.22 -3.64 13.26
N SER A 98 10.78 -2.39 13.40
CA SER A 98 9.89 -1.97 14.50
C SER A 98 8.72 -1.14 13.97
N VAL A 99 7.61 -1.13 14.73
CA VAL A 99 6.43 -0.32 14.40
C VAL A 99 6.78 1.17 14.41
N PHE A 100 7.58 1.60 15.42
CA PHE A 100 8.07 2.97 15.48
C PHE A 100 8.95 3.33 14.28
N GLY A 101 9.86 2.44 13.86
CA GLY A 101 10.69 2.66 12.68
C GLY A 101 9.88 2.82 11.39
N ALA A 102 8.83 2.00 11.21
CA ALA A 102 7.92 2.13 10.07
C ALA A 102 7.13 3.45 10.07
N TRP A 103 6.71 3.92 11.25
CA TRP A 103 6.08 5.23 11.41
C TRP A 103 7.06 6.38 11.15
N LEU A 104 8.29 6.27 11.65
CA LEU A 104 9.34 7.28 11.47
C LEU A 104 9.71 7.45 10.00
N ASP A 105 9.95 6.35 9.29
CA ASP A 105 10.17 6.29 7.84
C ASP A 105 9.05 7.02 7.09
N TYR A 106 7.80 6.69 7.42
CA TYR A 106 6.64 7.36 6.85
C TYR A 106 6.64 8.88 7.06
N ILE A 107 6.85 9.37 8.29
CA ILE A 107 6.83 10.80 8.58
C ILE A 107 8.00 11.52 7.91
N PHE A 108 9.20 10.94 7.92
CA PHE A 108 10.39 11.56 7.34
C PHE A 108 10.30 11.66 5.82
N ASP A 109 9.69 10.67 5.15
CA ASP A 109 9.36 10.78 3.73
C ASP A 109 8.42 11.97 3.46
N ARG A 110 7.37 12.16 4.28
CA ARG A 110 6.45 13.31 4.11
C ARG A 110 7.15 14.66 4.32
N VAL A 111 7.97 14.77 5.37
CA VAL A 111 8.73 15.99 5.66
C VAL A 111 9.69 16.29 4.50
N ARG A 112 10.40 15.28 3.99
CA ARG A 112 11.30 15.41 2.84
C ARG A 112 10.56 15.92 1.61
N VAL A 113 9.44 15.30 1.24
CA VAL A 113 8.64 15.68 0.06
C VAL A 113 8.13 17.11 0.20
N LEU A 114 7.56 17.48 1.35
CA LEU A 114 7.05 18.82 1.60
C LEU A 114 8.16 19.87 1.54
N ALA A 115 9.28 19.62 2.21
CA ALA A 115 10.43 20.53 2.22
C ALA A 115 10.99 20.73 0.80
N CYS A 116 11.14 19.65 0.02
CA CYS A 116 11.63 19.75 -1.35
C CYS A 116 10.63 20.45 -2.28
N ALA A 117 9.33 20.21 -2.13
CA ALA A 117 8.28 20.88 -2.92
C ALA A 117 8.30 22.40 -2.70
N ILE A 118 8.31 22.82 -1.42
CA ILE A 118 8.36 24.23 -1.05
C ILE A 118 9.66 24.86 -1.51
N ALA A 119 10.81 24.21 -1.29
CA ALA A 119 12.09 24.79 -1.64
C ALA A 119 12.31 24.89 -3.16
N LEU A 120 11.94 23.86 -3.93
CA LEU A 120 12.08 23.88 -5.39
C LEU A 120 11.19 24.94 -6.01
N MET A 121 9.91 24.94 -5.68
CA MET A 121 8.98 25.87 -6.31
C MET A 121 9.13 27.29 -5.73
N GLY A 122 9.39 27.41 -4.43
CA GLY A 122 9.63 28.69 -3.77
C GLY A 122 10.93 29.35 -4.24
N GLY A 123 12.00 28.58 -4.42
CA GLY A 123 13.24 29.08 -5.01
C GLY A 123 13.03 29.59 -6.42
N GLN A 124 12.36 28.80 -7.27
CA GLN A 124 12.05 29.22 -8.65
C GLN A 124 11.13 30.45 -8.69
N TYR A 125 10.16 30.56 -7.77
CA TYR A 125 9.33 31.75 -7.63
C TYR A 125 10.16 32.98 -7.25
N ALA A 126 11.05 32.86 -6.25
CA ALA A 126 11.90 33.96 -5.82
C ALA A 126 12.84 34.45 -6.93
N ALA A 127 13.34 33.54 -7.77
CA ALA A 127 14.21 33.89 -8.89
C ALA A 127 13.48 34.48 -10.11
N THR A 128 12.23 34.05 -10.37
CA THR A 128 11.52 34.41 -11.62
C THR A 128 10.34 35.37 -11.43
N GLY A 129 9.81 35.50 -10.21
CA GLY A 129 8.55 36.20 -9.92
C GLY A 129 7.29 35.50 -10.46
N ASN A 130 7.41 34.30 -11.05
CA ASN A 130 6.28 33.64 -11.69
C ASN A 130 5.40 32.88 -10.69
N VAL A 131 4.21 33.42 -10.42
CA VAL A 131 3.22 32.84 -9.49
C VAL A 131 2.79 31.41 -9.86
N ALA A 132 2.98 30.98 -11.11
CA ALA A 132 2.70 29.60 -11.52
C ALA A 132 3.48 28.56 -10.70
N PHE A 133 4.68 28.89 -10.20
CA PHE A 133 5.43 28.00 -9.30
C PHE A 133 4.73 27.81 -7.95
N VAL A 134 4.08 28.83 -7.40
CA VAL A 134 3.31 28.71 -6.15
C VAL A 134 2.13 27.77 -6.33
N TRP A 135 1.39 27.91 -7.44
CA TRP A 135 0.29 26.99 -7.79
C TRP A 135 0.80 25.58 -8.04
N THR A 136 1.97 25.44 -8.66
CA THR A 136 2.60 24.14 -8.88
C THR A 136 3.01 23.48 -7.56
N ALA A 137 3.53 24.23 -6.59
CA ALA A 137 3.85 23.73 -5.25
C ALA A 137 2.60 23.20 -4.54
N LEU A 138 1.52 24.00 -4.56
CA LEU A 138 0.24 23.62 -3.98
C LEU A 138 -0.31 22.35 -4.64
N ALA A 139 -0.24 22.27 -5.98
CA ALA A 139 -0.68 21.10 -6.72
C ALA A 139 0.14 19.85 -6.36
N VAL A 140 1.47 19.95 -6.21
CA VAL A 140 2.31 18.82 -5.80
C VAL A 140 1.93 18.29 -4.43
N VAL A 141 1.79 19.18 -3.44
CA VAL A 141 1.42 18.79 -2.07
C VAL A 141 -0.01 18.21 -2.05
N PHE A 142 -0.95 18.84 -2.75
CA PHE A 142 -2.32 18.36 -2.85
C PHE A 142 -2.40 16.97 -3.49
N LEU A 143 -1.71 16.75 -4.62
CA LEU A 143 -1.71 15.46 -5.32
C LEU A 143 -1.04 14.35 -4.52
N ASP A 144 0.07 14.65 -3.84
CA ASP A 144 0.72 13.68 -2.97
C ASP A 144 -0.17 13.29 -1.78
N MET A 145 -0.89 14.26 -1.20
CA MET A 145 -1.86 14.03 -0.13
C MET A 145 -3.09 13.24 -0.62
N LEU A 146 -3.68 13.64 -1.75
CA LEU A 146 -4.85 12.98 -2.34
C LEU A 146 -4.57 11.50 -2.58
N ARG A 147 -3.46 11.20 -3.28
CA ARG A 147 -3.01 9.83 -3.51
C ARG A 147 -2.87 9.04 -2.20
N TYR A 148 -2.30 9.68 -1.18
CA TYR A 148 -2.08 9.02 0.10
C TYR A 148 -3.40 8.68 0.80
N LEU A 149 -4.32 9.65 0.89
CA LEU A 149 -5.63 9.47 1.49
C LEU A 149 -6.44 8.39 0.75
N ASP A 150 -6.45 8.44 -0.58
CA ASP A 150 -7.13 7.45 -1.41
C ASP A 150 -6.55 6.04 -1.17
N ALA A 151 -5.22 5.90 -1.12
CA ALA A 151 -4.59 4.61 -0.84
C ALA A 151 -4.96 4.06 0.55
N LEU A 152 -5.00 4.91 1.58
CA LEU A 152 -5.40 4.52 2.93
C LEU A 152 -6.87 4.09 3.01
N GLU A 153 -7.78 4.88 2.44
CA GLU A 153 -9.21 4.60 2.49
C GLU A 153 -9.54 3.34 1.68
N ILE A 154 -8.96 3.18 0.48
CA ILE A 154 -9.13 1.95 -0.30
C ILE A 154 -8.59 0.73 0.47
N TYR A 155 -7.45 0.85 1.14
CA TYR A 155 -6.92 -0.24 1.96
C TYR A 155 -7.88 -0.60 3.11
N LYS A 156 -8.36 0.41 3.84
CA LYS A 156 -9.29 0.24 4.95
C LYS A 156 -10.60 -0.42 4.51
N VAL A 157 -11.23 0.09 3.44
CA VAL A 157 -12.49 -0.46 2.95
C VAL A 157 -12.31 -1.87 2.39
N ARG A 158 -11.24 -2.16 1.65
CA ARG A 158 -10.95 -3.53 1.19
C ARG A 158 -10.75 -4.50 2.34
N SER A 159 -10.06 -4.08 3.40
CA SER A 159 -9.86 -4.90 4.60
C SER A 159 -11.19 -5.23 5.27
N GLN A 160 -12.07 -4.24 5.40
CA GLN A 160 -13.42 -4.42 5.96
C GLN A 160 -14.28 -5.35 5.09
N MET A 161 -14.31 -5.15 3.77
CA MET A 161 -15.03 -6.02 2.83
C MET A 161 -14.55 -7.48 2.93
N ARG A 162 -13.23 -7.68 2.98
CA ARG A 162 -12.64 -9.02 3.15
C ARG A 162 -13.06 -9.64 4.48
N SER A 163 -12.96 -8.90 5.57
CA SER A 163 -13.34 -9.40 6.90
C SER A 163 -14.82 -9.80 6.96
N ARG A 164 -15.71 -9.00 6.36
CA ARG A 164 -17.14 -9.33 6.26
C ARG A 164 -17.38 -10.59 5.45
N LEU A 165 -16.79 -10.72 4.25
CA LEU A 165 -16.96 -11.92 3.43
C LEU A 165 -16.51 -13.19 4.15
N VAL A 166 -15.35 -13.15 4.82
CA VAL A 166 -14.86 -14.32 5.57
C VAL A 166 -15.84 -14.73 6.66
N LYS A 167 -16.37 -13.77 7.43
CA LYS A 167 -17.36 -14.07 8.48
C LYS A 167 -18.65 -14.66 7.90
N THR A 168 -19.17 -14.09 6.82
CA THR A 168 -20.38 -14.60 6.17
C THR A 168 -20.16 -16.00 5.59
N GLN A 169 -19.00 -16.26 4.97
CA GLN A 169 -18.64 -17.59 4.47
C GLN A 169 -18.54 -18.62 5.60
N GLN A 170 -17.93 -18.25 6.73
CA GLN A 170 -17.87 -19.13 7.91
C GLN A 170 -19.27 -19.48 8.41
N ARG A 171 -20.17 -18.49 8.52
CA ARG A 171 -21.55 -18.71 8.94
C ARG A 171 -22.32 -19.64 8.01
N VAL A 172 -22.17 -19.47 6.69
CA VAL A 172 -22.78 -20.37 5.69
C VAL A 172 -22.28 -21.80 5.89
N ALA A 173 -20.98 -22.00 6.10
CA ALA A 173 -20.42 -23.33 6.28
C ALA A 173 -20.86 -23.99 7.60
N GLU A 174 -20.98 -23.23 8.68
CA GLU A 174 -21.53 -23.71 9.95
C GLU A 174 -22.98 -24.21 9.77
N LEU A 175 -23.83 -23.43 9.10
CA LEU A 175 -25.23 -23.78 8.86
C LEU A 175 -25.38 -24.95 7.89
N GLU A 176 -24.56 -25.02 6.85
CA GLU A 176 -24.51 -26.16 5.93
C GLU A 176 -24.13 -27.45 6.67
N LEU A 177 -23.16 -27.38 7.59
CA LEU A 177 -22.76 -28.52 8.40
C LEU A 177 -23.90 -28.95 9.32
N ALA A 178 -24.50 -28.00 10.05
CA ALA A 178 -25.64 -28.25 10.94
C ALA A 178 -26.82 -28.92 10.20
N THR A 179 -27.09 -28.48 8.96
CA THR A 179 -28.14 -29.05 8.09
C THR A 179 -27.78 -30.46 7.58
N ARG A 180 -26.49 -30.79 7.44
CA ARG A 180 -26.01 -32.11 6.97
C ARG A 180 -25.88 -33.15 8.08
N THR A 181 -25.65 -32.74 9.34
CA THR A 181 -25.51 -33.66 10.47
C THR A 181 -26.84 -34.31 10.87
N VAL A 182 -26.88 -35.64 10.83
CA VAL A 182 -27.83 -36.46 11.59
C VAL A 182 -27.39 -36.42 13.08
N PRO A 183 -28.30 -36.41 14.08
CA PRO A 183 -28.04 -35.93 15.44
C PRO A 183 -26.91 -36.54 16.30
N ASP A 184 -26.16 -37.56 15.85
CA ASP A 184 -25.30 -38.37 16.73
C ASP A 184 -23.77 -38.12 16.65
N GLU A 185 -23.25 -37.17 15.84
CA GLU A 185 -21.78 -36.96 15.71
C GLU A 185 -21.33 -35.48 15.66
N VAL A 186 -22.04 -34.58 16.35
CA VAL A 186 -21.85 -33.12 16.22
C VAL A 186 -20.50 -32.61 16.75
N ASP A 187 -19.98 -33.17 17.85
CA ASP A 187 -18.80 -32.60 18.54
C ASP A 187 -17.45 -32.91 17.87
N SER A 188 -17.30 -34.07 17.22
CA SER A 188 -16.02 -34.47 16.60
C SER A 188 -15.82 -33.90 15.19
N MET A 189 -16.91 -33.54 14.49
CA MET A 189 -16.84 -33.00 13.12
C MET A 189 -16.60 -31.48 13.09
N LEU A 190 -17.03 -30.75 14.11
CA LEU A 190 -16.87 -29.29 14.22
C LEU A 190 -15.40 -28.84 14.24
N GLU A 191 -14.51 -29.58 14.92
CA GLU A 191 -13.06 -29.28 14.93
C GLU A 191 -12.36 -29.61 13.60
N SER A 192 -12.79 -30.66 12.88
CA SER A 192 -12.18 -31.01 11.58
C SER A 192 -12.70 -30.16 10.42
N ALA A 193 -13.97 -29.73 10.49
CA ALA A 193 -14.60 -28.90 9.47
C ALA A 193 -14.17 -27.44 9.54
N THR A 194 -13.95 -26.89 10.75
CA THR A 194 -13.34 -25.57 10.91
C THR A 194 -11.94 -25.50 10.29
N GLY A 195 -11.18 -26.59 10.32
CA GLY A 195 -9.88 -26.71 9.63
C GLY A 195 -10.00 -26.77 8.10
N LYS A 196 -10.89 -27.60 7.56
CA LYS A 196 -11.03 -27.83 6.09
C LYS A 196 -11.79 -26.72 5.35
N VAL A 197 -12.82 -26.11 5.96
CA VAL A 197 -13.57 -25.00 5.35
C VAL A 197 -12.67 -23.76 5.17
N VAL A 198 -11.71 -23.56 6.09
CA VAL A 198 -10.70 -22.50 5.95
C VAL A 198 -9.79 -22.74 4.74
N GLU A 199 -9.51 -24.00 4.40
CA GLU A 199 -8.68 -24.40 3.25
C GLU A 199 -9.41 -24.32 1.89
N GLU A 200 -10.71 -24.67 1.84
CA GLU A 200 -11.51 -24.68 0.61
C GLU A 200 -12.28 -23.37 0.32
N SER A 201 -12.35 -22.44 1.27
CA SER A 201 -12.99 -21.13 1.04
C SER A 201 -12.31 -20.39 -0.13
N VAL A 202 -13.07 -20.16 -1.22
CA VAL A 202 -12.57 -19.44 -2.39
C VAL A 202 -12.05 -18.09 -1.92
N GLN A 203 -10.74 -17.86 -2.11
CA GLN A 203 -10.05 -16.71 -1.55
C GLN A 203 -10.81 -15.42 -1.92
N PRO A 204 -11.34 -14.65 -0.95
CA PRO A 204 -12.23 -13.52 -1.20
C PRO A 204 -11.68 -12.49 -2.19
N HIS A 205 -10.35 -12.39 -2.27
CA HIS A 205 -9.67 -11.49 -3.19
C HIS A 205 -9.84 -11.87 -4.67
N VAL A 206 -9.99 -13.17 -4.99
CA VAL A 206 -10.17 -13.67 -6.35
C VAL A 206 -11.60 -13.41 -6.82
N LEU A 207 -12.58 -13.68 -5.94
CA LEU A 207 -13.99 -13.44 -6.20
C LEU A 207 -14.27 -11.97 -6.50
N MET A 208 -13.74 -11.07 -5.68
CA MET A 208 -13.90 -9.63 -5.84
C MET A 208 -13.16 -9.02 -7.05
N GLN A 209 -12.42 -9.82 -7.82
CA GLN A 209 -11.73 -9.38 -9.05
C GLN A 209 -12.35 -9.95 -10.34
N GLN A 210 -13.38 -10.78 -10.24
CA GLN A 210 -13.96 -11.46 -11.39
C GLN A 210 -14.58 -10.49 -12.39
N GLY A 211 -15.36 -9.50 -11.94
CA GLY A 211 -16.02 -8.52 -12.82
C GLY A 211 -15.02 -7.67 -13.59
N PHE A 212 -13.88 -7.33 -12.96
CA PHE A 212 -12.79 -6.64 -13.65
C PHE A 212 -12.12 -7.51 -14.71
N ASN A 213 -11.82 -8.78 -14.39
CA ASN A 213 -11.14 -9.70 -15.31
C ASN A 213 -12.01 -10.06 -16.52
N GLN A 214 -13.33 -10.15 -16.35
CA GLN A 214 -14.28 -10.37 -17.44
C GLN A 214 -14.29 -9.18 -18.42
N ARG A 215 -14.26 -7.95 -17.90
CA ARG A 215 -14.32 -6.73 -18.72
C ARG A 215 -12.99 -6.41 -19.41
N PHE A 216 -11.86 -6.78 -18.81
CA PHE A 216 -10.52 -6.49 -19.34
C PHE A 216 -9.62 -7.73 -19.37
N PRO A 217 -9.89 -8.73 -20.23
CA PRO A 217 -9.10 -9.96 -20.28
C PRO A 217 -7.65 -9.71 -20.75
N TRP A 218 -7.44 -8.70 -21.58
CA TRP A 218 -6.10 -8.29 -22.05
C TRP A 218 -5.22 -7.75 -20.91
N TYR A 219 -5.83 -7.15 -19.87
CA TYR A 219 -5.10 -6.57 -18.75
C TYR A 219 -4.31 -7.64 -18.00
N ALA A 220 -4.83 -8.86 -17.91
CA ALA A 220 -4.11 -9.97 -17.29
C ALA A 220 -2.77 -10.25 -17.99
N ARG A 221 -2.72 -10.17 -19.32
CA ARG A 221 -1.47 -10.37 -20.08
C ARG A 221 -0.47 -9.25 -19.82
N VAL A 222 -0.92 -7.99 -19.87
CA VAL A 222 -0.06 -6.82 -19.60
C VAL A 222 0.46 -6.86 -18.16
N ARG A 223 -0.43 -7.10 -17.19
CA ARG A 223 -0.07 -7.28 -15.77
C ARG A 223 0.97 -8.38 -15.62
N ASN A 224 0.73 -9.57 -16.16
CA ASN A 224 1.66 -10.69 -16.02
C ASN A 224 3.01 -10.38 -16.68
N GLY A 225 2.99 -9.66 -17.81
CA GLY A 225 4.19 -9.13 -18.47
C GLY A 225 5.02 -8.23 -17.55
N LEU A 226 4.41 -7.21 -16.93
CA LEU A 226 5.06 -6.30 -16.00
C LEU A 226 5.53 -7.01 -14.72
N MET A 227 4.73 -7.94 -14.20
CA MET A 227 5.03 -8.68 -12.99
C MET A 227 6.22 -9.65 -13.15
N ARG A 228 6.53 -10.12 -14.38
CA ARG A 228 7.80 -10.82 -14.66
C ARG A 228 9.03 -9.96 -14.31
N GLY A 229 8.91 -8.65 -14.48
CA GLY A 229 9.92 -7.67 -14.09
C GLY A 229 9.79 -7.13 -12.67
N ARG A 230 8.86 -7.65 -11.84
CA ARG A 230 8.46 -7.08 -10.53
C ARG A 230 7.86 -5.68 -10.60
N ILE A 231 7.48 -5.22 -11.79
CA ILE A 231 6.90 -3.89 -11.99
C ILE A 231 5.39 -3.96 -11.74
N ARG A 232 4.90 -3.05 -10.91
CA ARG A 232 3.46 -2.93 -10.65
C ARG A 232 2.70 -2.38 -11.87
N PRO A 233 1.41 -2.73 -12.06
CA PRO A 233 0.63 -2.29 -13.22
C PRO A 233 0.27 -0.80 -13.25
N HIS A 234 0.28 -0.13 -12.08
CA HIS A 234 0.09 1.32 -11.99
C HIS A 234 1.44 2.02 -12.19
N LEU A 235 1.70 2.41 -13.43
CA LEU A 235 3.03 2.87 -13.87
C LEU A 235 3.37 4.28 -13.39
N ILE A 236 2.38 5.11 -13.11
CA ILE A 236 2.59 6.44 -12.52
C ILE A 236 1.81 6.47 -11.20
N SER A 237 2.52 6.36 -10.10
CA SER A 237 1.98 6.54 -8.75
C SER A 237 2.88 7.53 -8.00
N GLY A 238 2.87 7.48 -6.67
CA GLY A 238 3.53 8.48 -5.83
C GLY A 238 5.03 8.57 -6.05
N ILE A 239 5.70 7.42 -6.14
CA ILE A 239 7.15 7.38 -6.32
C ILE A 239 7.51 8.00 -7.68
N GLU A 240 6.89 7.56 -8.78
CA GLU A 240 7.23 8.11 -10.10
C GLU A 240 6.89 9.59 -10.21
N PHE A 241 5.78 10.02 -9.59
CA PHE A 241 5.43 11.43 -9.50
C PHE A 241 6.51 12.24 -8.78
N GLN A 242 6.96 11.80 -7.59
CA GLN A 242 8.02 12.46 -6.85
C GLN A 242 9.33 12.48 -7.63
N MET A 243 9.73 11.38 -8.27
CA MET A 243 10.95 11.34 -9.08
C MET A 243 10.84 12.25 -10.30
N ALA A 244 9.66 12.36 -10.91
CA ALA A 244 9.42 13.29 -12.00
C ALA A 244 9.58 14.75 -11.54
N VAL A 245 9.05 15.11 -10.36
CA VAL A 245 9.08 16.47 -9.83
C VAL A 245 10.45 16.86 -9.27
N PHE A 246 11.15 15.97 -8.57
CA PHE A 246 12.38 16.30 -7.84
C PHE A 246 13.67 15.84 -8.52
N ILE A 247 13.58 15.02 -9.58
CA ILE A 247 14.75 14.59 -10.34
C ILE A 247 14.60 15.01 -11.79
N VAL A 248 13.57 14.52 -12.49
CA VAL A 248 13.43 14.74 -13.94
C VAL A 248 13.19 16.22 -14.26
N ALA A 249 12.31 16.90 -13.53
CA ALA A 249 12.00 18.31 -13.73
C ALA A 249 13.24 19.22 -13.56
N PRO A 250 14.03 19.14 -12.47
CA PRO A 250 15.29 19.86 -12.34
C PRO A 250 16.31 19.55 -13.45
N LEU A 251 16.40 18.29 -13.89
CA LEU A 251 17.28 17.91 -15.02
C LEU A 251 16.84 18.58 -16.33
N LEU A 252 15.53 18.61 -16.61
CA LEU A 252 14.97 19.25 -17.79
C LEU A 252 14.99 20.79 -17.70
N ALA A 253 15.04 21.35 -16.49
CA ALA A 253 15.12 22.79 -16.26
C ALA A 253 16.38 23.42 -16.89
N VAL A 254 17.45 22.62 -17.06
CA VAL A 254 18.66 23.01 -17.79
C VAL A 254 18.35 23.45 -19.22
N LEU A 255 17.36 22.80 -19.85
CA LEU A 255 16.96 23.10 -21.22
C LEU A 255 15.99 24.28 -21.28
N THR A 256 15.08 24.40 -20.32
CA THR A 256 14.06 25.44 -20.29
C THR A 256 13.54 25.65 -18.87
N SER A 257 13.48 26.89 -18.39
CA SER A 257 13.01 27.21 -17.02
C SER A 257 11.55 26.80 -16.75
N HIS A 258 10.70 26.73 -17.79
CA HIS A 258 9.33 26.24 -17.68
C HIS A 258 9.20 24.72 -17.60
N ALA A 259 10.28 23.97 -17.83
CA ALA A 259 10.24 22.51 -17.84
C ALA A 259 9.79 21.93 -16.50
N ILE A 260 10.07 22.61 -15.38
CA ILE A 260 9.64 22.18 -14.04
C ILE A 260 8.11 22.12 -13.96
N ILE A 261 7.43 23.16 -14.43
CA ILE A 261 5.96 23.24 -14.40
C ILE A 261 5.36 22.19 -15.33
N TRP A 262 5.83 22.12 -16.58
CA TRP A 262 5.29 21.18 -17.57
C TRP A 262 5.49 19.72 -17.17
N THR A 263 6.68 19.37 -16.67
CA THR A 263 6.98 18.01 -16.20
C THR A 263 6.13 17.64 -15.01
N THR A 264 5.96 18.57 -14.05
CA THR A 264 5.11 18.38 -12.87
C THR A 264 3.65 18.20 -13.27
N ALA A 265 3.14 19.03 -14.17
CA ALA A 265 1.77 18.94 -14.67
C ALA A 265 1.51 17.62 -15.41
N LEU A 266 2.43 17.20 -16.28
CA LEU A 266 2.33 15.93 -17.01
C LEU A 266 2.37 14.73 -16.06
N ALA A 267 3.29 14.73 -15.09
CA ALA A 267 3.38 13.68 -14.09
C ALA A 267 2.13 13.64 -13.19
N GLY A 268 1.60 14.81 -12.81
CA GLY A 268 0.37 14.94 -12.03
C GLY A 268 -0.86 14.44 -12.79
N ALA A 269 -0.98 14.75 -14.08
CA ALA A 269 -2.03 14.22 -14.94
C ALA A 269 -1.94 12.69 -15.07
N GLY A 270 -0.73 12.16 -15.23
CA GLY A 270 -0.49 10.71 -15.22
C GLY A 270 -0.88 10.04 -13.90
N LEU A 271 -0.52 10.65 -12.77
CA LEU A 271 -0.90 10.19 -11.43
C LEU A 271 -2.43 10.14 -11.30
N LEU A 272 -3.12 11.23 -11.61
CA LEU A 272 -4.59 11.31 -11.53
C LEU A 272 -5.26 10.27 -12.44
N PHE A 273 -4.75 10.07 -13.65
CA PHE A 273 -5.26 9.05 -14.55
C PHE A 273 -5.17 7.65 -13.92
N PHE A 274 -4.03 7.28 -13.33
CA PHE A 274 -3.88 5.98 -12.67
C PHE A 274 -4.70 5.86 -11.38
N GLU A 275 -4.86 6.93 -10.61
CA GLU A 275 -5.76 6.94 -9.44
C GLU A 275 -7.21 6.70 -9.87
N LEU A 276 -7.68 7.34 -10.95
CA LEU A 276 -9.00 7.08 -11.52
C LEU A 276 -9.17 5.62 -11.95
N VAL A 277 -8.14 5.01 -12.56
CA VAL A 277 -8.16 3.58 -12.91
C VAL A 277 -8.25 2.69 -11.66
N ILE A 278 -7.54 3.05 -10.58
CA ILE A 278 -7.59 2.32 -9.30
C ILE A 278 -8.96 2.44 -8.65
N ILE A 279 -9.54 3.64 -8.62
CA ILE A 279 -10.89 3.92 -8.10
C ILE A 279 -11.93 3.16 -8.92
N TYR A 280 -11.84 3.19 -10.24
CA TYR A 280 -12.75 2.45 -11.12
C TYR A 280 -12.68 0.94 -10.88
N LYS A 281 -11.47 0.40 -10.73
CA LYS A 281 -11.28 -1.02 -10.38
C LYS A 281 -11.85 -1.33 -9.00
N PHE A 282 -11.70 -0.42 -8.04
CA PHE A 282 -12.28 -0.58 -6.70
C PHE A 282 -13.81 -0.55 -6.73
N TYR A 283 -14.41 0.32 -7.54
CA TYR A 283 -15.86 0.36 -7.77
C TYR A 283 -16.39 -0.96 -8.37
N LEU A 284 -15.70 -1.55 -9.34
CA LEU A 284 -16.08 -2.88 -9.85
C LEU A 284 -16.01 -3.95 -8.76
N SER A 285 -14.96 -3.91 -7.93
CA SER A 285 -14.78 -4.83 -6.80
C SER A 285 -15.87 -4.67 -5.73
N SER A 286 -16.40 -3.46 -5.50
CA SER A 286 -17.50 -3.25 -4.55
C SER A 286 -18.83 -3.79 -5.08
N ARG A 287 -19.05 -3.75 -6.40
CA ARG A 287 -20.21 -4.40 -7.04
C ARG A 287 -20.13 -5.92 -6.95
N ASP A 288 -18.95 -6.49 -7.18
CA ASP A 288 -18.75 -7.94 -7.03
C ASP A 288 -19.00 -8.37 -5.57
N PHE A 289 -18.49 -7.61 -4.60
CA PHE A 289 -18.79 -7.82 -3.18
C PHE A 289 -20.28 -7.78 -2.87
N ALA A 290 -21.00 -6.76 -3.35
CA ALA A 290 -22.45 -6.66 -3.10
C ALA A 290 -23.21 -7.88 -3.63
N ARG A 291 -22.86 -8.35 -4.83
CA ARG A 291 -23.46 -9.56 -5.42
C ARG A 291 -23.19 -10.79 -4.56
N ILE A 292 -21.93 -11.02 -4.19
CA ILE A 292 -21.52 -12.19 -3.41
C ILE A 292 -22.16 -12.14 -2.01
N SER A 293 -22.24 -10.97 -1.38
CA SER A 293 -22.92 -10.82 -0.09
C SER A 293 -24.39 -11.20 -0.18
N THR A 294 -25.11 -10.76 -1.20
CA THR A 294 -26.52 -11.15 -1.40
C THR A 294 -26.68 -12.66 -1.65
N GLU A 295 -25.79 -13.28 -2.43
CA GLU A 295 -25.80 -14.73 -2.66
C GLU A 295 -25.55 -15.52 -1.36
N LEU A 296 -24.61 -15.07 -0.53
CA LEU A 296 -24.33 -15.72 0.76
C LEU A 296 -25.46 -15.52 1.77
N GLU A 297 -26.06 -14.32 1.82
CA GLU A 297 -27.22 -14.04 2.68
C GLU A 297 -28.42 -14.92 2.31
N ALA A 298 -28.68 -15.10 1.01
CA ALA A 298 -29.75 -16.00 0.56
C ALA A 298 -29.52 -17.44 1.01
N LYS A 299 -28.28 -17.94 0.95
CA LYS A 299 -27.92 -19.27 1.46
C LYS A 299 -28.09 -19.40 2.97
N ILE A 300 -27.74 -18.35 3.73
CA ILE A 300 -27.97 -18.33 5.19
C ILE A 300 -29.46 -18.51 5.46
N THR A 301 -30.32 -17.73 4.81
CA THR A 301 -31.78 -17.84 4.97
C THR A 301 -32.32 -19.22 4.57
N GLU A 302 -31.79 -19.80 3.49
CA GLU A 302 -32.15 -21.16 3.05
C GLU A 302 -31.80 -22.21 4.11
N TYR A 303 -30.57 -22.20 4.64
CA TYR A 303 -30.17 -23.16 5.67
C TYR A 303 -30.87 -22.92 7.01
N GLU A 304 -31.10 -21.66 7.40
CA GLU A 304 -31.87 -21.33 8.61
C GLU A 304 -33.32 -21.82 8.53
N ALA A 305 -33.93 -21.82 7.34
CA ALA A 305 -35.28 -22.35 7.14
C ALA A 305 -35.36 -23.89 7.20
N LEU A 306 -34.25 -24.59 6.96
CA LEU A 306 -34.16 -26.06 7.02
C LEU A 306 -33.89 -26.58 8.44
N LEU A 307 -33.36 -25.74 9.31
CA LEU A 307 -33.11 -26.09 10.71
C LEU A 307 -34.43 -26.01 11.50
N PRO A 308 -34.66 -26.93 12.46
CA PRO A 308 -35.78 -26.79 13.38
C PRO A 308 -35.64 -25.46 14.13
N PRO A 309 -36.76 -24.78 14.46
CA PRO A 309 -36.69 -23.55 15.25
C PRO A 309 -35.88 -23.84 16.51
N GLU A 310 -34.94 -22.95 16.86
CA GLU A 310 -34.27 -23.03 18.16
C GLU A 310 -35.34 -23.27 19.22
N PRO A 311 -35.20 -24.26 20.11
CA PRO A 311 -36.11 -24.35 21.23
C PRO A 311 -36.08 -22.98 21.90
N GLU A 312 -37.24 -22.30 21.89
CA GLU A 312 -37.50 -21.08 22.63
C GLU A 312 -36.72 -21.19 23.93
N GLN A 313 -35.83 -20.22 24.20
CA GLN A 313 -35.09 -20.16 25.45
C GLN A 313 -36.10 -20.37 26.57
N ALA A 314 -36.19 -21.60 27.06
CA ALA A 314 -37.24 -22.01 27.95
C ALA A 314 -37.17 -21.07 29.13
N GLU A 315 -38.26 -20.34 29.36
CA GLU A 315 -38.46 -19.44 30.48
C GLU A 315 -37.69 -19.98 31.67
N GLN A 316 -36.61 -19.31 32.06
CA GLN A 316 -35.93 -19.64 33.31
C GLN A 316 -37.00 -19.54 34.39
N PRO A 317 -37.36 -20.64 35.08
CA PRO A 317 -38.35 -20.54 36.13
C PRO A 317 -37.74 -19.65 37.21
N ILE A 318 -38.38 -18.50 37.42
CA ILE A 318 -38.06 -17.53 38.47
C ILE A 318 -38.01 -18.33 39.78
N ARG A 319 -36.79 -18.54 40.31
CA ARG A 319 -36.64 -19.10 41.66
C ARG A 319 -37.33 -18.14 42.63
N PRO A 320 -38.25 -18.60 43.48
CA PRO A 320 -38.83 -17.74 44.50
C PRO A 320 -37.71 -17.30 45.46
N ALA A 321 -37.66 -16.01 45.72
CA ALA A 321 -36.79 -15.43 46.73
C ALA A 321 -37.15 -16.05 48.10
N VAL A 322 -36.25 -16.88 48.62
CA VAL A 322 -36.33 -17.37 49.99
C VAL A 322 -36.05 -16.17 50.90
N GLY A 323 -37.11 -15.62 51.48
CA GLY A 323 -37.00 -14.71 52.62
C GLY A 323 -36.40 -15.45 53.80
N HIS A 324 -35.36 -14.88 54.39
CA HIS A 324 -34.98 -15.15 55.77
C HIS A 324 -35.06 -13.85 56.55
N THR A 325 -36.19 -13.70 57.22
CA THR A 325 -36.34 -13.01 58.49
C THR A 325 -35.58 -13.78 59.58
N ALA A 326 -34.60 -13.13 60.19
CA ALA A 326 -34.26 -13.14 61.63
C ALA A 326 -32.81 -12.68 61.80
#